data_AF-A0A927TG12-F1
#
_entry.id   AF-A0A927TG12-F1
#
_cell.length_a   1.000
_cell.length_b   1.000
_cell.length_c   1.000
_cell.angle_alpha   90.00
_cell.angle_beta   90.00
_cell.angle_gamma   90.00
#
_symmetry.space_group_name_H-M   'P 1'
#
loop_
_entity.id
_entity.type
_entity.pdbx_description
1 polymer ?
#
loop_
_entity_poly.entity_id
_entity_poly.type
_entity_poly.pdbx_seq_one_letter_code
_entity_poly.pdbx_strand_id
1 'polypeptide(L)'
;MLTFQEEFFLEETRCGFVVDQTMKTCWAAEMELLYDIDVICEKYDIPYFVYYGSLLGAVRHSGFIPWDDDIDIALLREDYEKLMSVLPGELPAGYIVHNPLADDENGEYWGSVVNSDCISIEPGRLQKFHGCPFMVGIDIYPLDFVPRDEKAKEEIKQKFHLVWTTCRMAKNPDRSAEEEKDFQILLKEVENRCGVSLDKENGLVGRLVRLANQIAASVKETDGDEIGMYIDVAYRPKGYVSKECFAEIDWMPFENIFVPVAHGYDEILTLIYGDYMEPVCGAQSHNYPFYKAQLEMLRQMVNHF
;
A
#
# COMPACT_ATOMS: atom_id res chain seq x y z
N MET A 1 -14.69 4.62 16.64
CA MET A 1 -13.79 5.43 17.47
C MET A 1 -13.11 4.59 18.50
N LEU A 2 -11.85 4.32 18.21
CA LEU A 2 -10.90 3.69 19.10
C LEU A 2 -10.69 4.56 20.33
N THR A 3 -10.23 3.95 21.42
CA THR A 3 -9.91 4.66 22.66
C THR A 3 -8.43 4.48 22.95
N PHE A 4 -7.77 5.59 23.25
CA PHE A 4 -6.35 5.65 23.57
C PHE A 4 -6.15 6.13 25.00
N GLN A 5 -5.12 5.61 25.67
CA GLN A 5 -4.68 6.19 26.94
C GLN A 5 -3.95 7.51 26.69
N GLU A 6 -4.03 8.46 27.61
CA GLU A 6 -3.39 9.79 27.43
C GLU A 6 -1.87 9.67 27.21
N GLU A 7 -1.24 8.67 27.83
CA GLU A 7 0.18 8.39 27.71
C GLU A 7 0.61 8.03 26.28
N PHE A 8 -0.30 7.50 25.46
CA PHE A 8 0.00 7.17 24.06
C PHE A 8 0.40 8.41 23.25
N PHE A 9 -0.17 9.57 23.57
CA PHE A 9 0.07 10.82 22.85
C PHE A 9 1.31 11.57 23.32
N LEU A 10 2.02 11.05 24.32
CA LEU A 10 3.26 11.65 24.79
C LEU A 10 4.42 11.31 23.85
N GLU A 11 5.36 12.24 23.76
CA GLU A 11 6.64 11.98 23.09
C GLU A 11 7.34 10.81 23.79
N GLU A 12 7.89 9.91 22.98
CA GLU A 12 8.63 8.75 23.48
C GLU A 12 9.90 8.53 22.68
N THR A 13 10.83 7.77 23.25
CA THR A 13 12.02 7.29 22.54
C THR A 13 11.97 5.77 22.45
N ARG A 14 11.90 5.24 21.23
CA ARG A 14 11.96 3.80 20.93
C ARG A 14 13.17 3.51 20.06
N CYS A 15 13.99 2.52 20.44
CA CYS A 15 15.21 2.16 19.71
C CYS A 15 16.18 3.34 19.43
N GLY A 16 16.24 4.32 20.34
CA GLY A 16 17.06 5.53 20.18
C GLY A 16 16.50 6.57 19.21
N PHE A 17 15.29 6.35 18.69
CA PHE A 17 14.56 7.27 17.82
C PHE A 17 13.44 7.97 18.60
N VAL A 18 13.32 9.29 18.42
CA VAL A 18 12.27 10.09 19.09
C VAL A 18 11.02 10.13 18.22
N VAL A 19 9.92 9.64 18.77
CA VAL A 19 8.58 9.75 18.18
C VAL A 19 7.88 10.92 18.87
N ASP A 20 7.69 12.01 18.14
CA ASP A 20 7.05 13.20 18.68
C ASP A 20 5.51 13.05 18.78
N GLN A 21 4.88 13.93 19.55
CA GLN A 21 3.44 13.92 19.81
C GLN A 21 2.59 14.07 18.53
N THR A 22 3.11 14.76 17.51
CA THR A 22 2.40 14.93 16.23
C THR A 22 2.36 13.61 15.47
N MET A 23 3.45 12.85 15.51
CA MET A 23 3.46 11.52 14.92
C MET A 23 2.48 10.58 15.63
N LYS A 24 2.40 10.68 16.97
CA LYS A 24 1.42 9.91 17.75
C LYS A 24 -0.02 10.17 17.34
N THR A 25 -0.41 11.42 17.07
CA THR A 25 -1.78 11.71 16.61
C THR A 25 -2.03 11.17 15.20
N CYS A 26 -1.01 11.16 14.33
CA CYS A 26 -1.11 10.54 13.01
C CYS A 26 -1.29 9.02 13.10
N TRP A 27 -0.48 8.33 13.91
CA TRP A 27 -0.64 6.89 14.16
C TRP A 27 -2.04 6.54 14.71
N ALA A 28 -2.57 7.33 15.64
CA ALA A 28 -3.94 7.16 16.12
C ALA A 28 -4.99 7.36 15.01
N ALA A 29 -4.78 8.33 14.13
CA ALA A 29 -5.66 8.59 13.00
C ALA A 29 -5.61 7.47 11.95
N GLU A 30 -4.44 6.87 11.71
CA GLU A 30 -4.27 5.72 10.81
C GLU A 30 -4.93 4.47 11.38
N MET A 31 -4.78 4.20 12.68
CA MET A 31 -5.49 3.10 13.32
C MET A 31 -7.02 3.30 13.31
N GLU A 32 -7.51 4.53 13.44
CA GLU A 32 -8.95 4.83 13.28
C GLU A 32 -9.42 4.59 11.84
N LEU A 33 -8.61 4.97 10.84
CA LEU A 33 -8.87 4.70 9.44
C LEU A 33 -8.84 3.18 9.15
N LEU A 34 -7.89 2.44 9.72
CA LEU A 34 -7.80 0.99 9.60
C LEU A 34 -9.04 0.34 10.20
N TYR A 35 -9.49 0.80 11.37
CA TYR A 35 -10.71 0.33 12.01
C TYR A 35 -11.95 0.54 11.12
N ASP A 36 -12.08 1.69 10.45
CA ASP A 36 -13.17 1.93 9.52
C ASP A 36 -13.13 0.96 8.31
N ILE A 37 -11.94 0.62 7.80
CA ILE A 37 -11.76 -0.37 6.73
C ILE A 37 -12.05 -1.78 7.24
N ASP A 38 -11.57 -2.14 8.43
CA ASP A 38 -11.75 -3.44 9.08
C ASP A 38 -13.24 -3.77 9.26
N VAL A 39 -14.04 -2.81 9.73
CA VAL A 39 -15.52 -2.97 9.83
C VAL A 39 -16.16 -3.30 8.47
N ILE A 40 -15.64 -2.73 7.37
CA ILE A 40 -16.11 -3.05 6.02
C ILE A 40 -15.63 -4.44 5.63
N CYS A 41 -14.36 -4.78 5.88
CA CYS A 41 -13.82 -6.11 5.63
C CYS A 41 -14.64 -7.21 6.35
N GLU A 42 -14.95 -7.02 7.63
CA GLU A 42 -15.81 -7.92 8.41
C GLU A 42 -17.21 -8.05 7.81
N LYS A 43 -17.85 -6.93 7.45
CA LYS A 43 -19.19 -6.92 6.85
C LYS A 43 -19.28 -7.74 5.56
N TYR A 44 -18.20 -7.77 4.79
CA TYR A 44 -18.17 -8.43 3.49
C TYR A 44 -17.43 -9.76 3.48
N ASP A 45 -16.98 -10.28 4.63
CA ASP A 45 -16.15 -11.48 4.74
C ASP A 45 -14.91 -11.38 3.83
N ILE A 46 -14.12 -10.32 4.02
CA ILE A 46 -12.89 -10.04 3.25
C ILE A 46 -11.69 -10.13 4.22
N PRO A 47 -10.91 -11.23 4.19
CA PRO A 47 -9.70 -11.31 4.98
C PRO A 47 -8.62 -10.35 4.42
N TYR A 48 -7.90 -9.70 5.32
CA TYR A 48 -6.69 -8.95 5.00
C TYR A 48 -5.60 -9.25 6.02
N PHE A 49 -4.37 -8.85 5.70
CA PHE A 49 -3.21 -8.98 6.57
C PHE A 49 -2.50 -7.63 6.64
N VAL A 50 -1.96 -7.24 7.80
CA VAL A 50 -0.93 -6.18 7.80
C VAL A 50 0.30 -6.70 7.05
N TYR A 51 0.95 -5.82 6.30
CA TYR A 51 2.03 -6.18 5.40
C TYR A 51 3.23 -5.23 5.56
N TYR A 52 4.34 -5.54 4.87
CA TYR A 52 5.58 -4.74 4.89
C TYR A 52 5.96 -4.17 6.28
N GLY A 53 6.02 -2.84 6.41
CA GLY A 53 6.46 -2.14 7.63
C GLY A 53 5.51 -2.39 8.79
N SER A 54 4.21 -2.43 8.52
CA SER A 54 3.17 -2.72 9.51
C SER A 54 3.26 -4.15 10.06
N LEU A 55 3.51 -5.15 9.20
CA LEU A 55 3.75 -6.52 9.64
C LEU A 55 4.99 -6.62 10.54
N LEU A 56 6.09 -5.98 10.12
CA LEU A 56 7.32 -5.94 10.90
C LEU A 56 7.11 -5.22 12.24
N GLY A 57 6.33 -4.15 12.25
CA GLY A 57 5.90 -3.45 13.45
C GLY A 57 5.13 -4.35 14.43
N ALA A 58 4.08 -5.02 13.94
CA ALA A 58 3.27 -5.94 14.75
C ALA A 58 4.13 -7.01 15.43
N VAL A 59 5.00 -7.68 14.66
CA VAL A 59 5.82 -8.80 15.16
C VAL A 59 6.93 -8.33 16.10
N ARG A 60 7.65 -7.26 15.74
CA ARG A 60 8.87 -6.85 16.47
C ARG A 60 8.61 -5.86 17.60
N HIS A 61 7.62 -4.98 17.44
CA HIS A 61 7.36 -3.87 18.36
C HIS A 61 5.98 -3.93 19.02
N SER A 62 5.12 -4.86 18.61
CA SER A 62 3.71 -4.88 19.01
C SER A 62 3.02 -3.54 18.72
N GLY A 63 3.37 -2.91 17.59
CA GLY A 63 2.97 -1.54 17.23
C GLY A 63 3.83 -0.98 16.11
N PHE A 64 3.82 0.33 15.92
CA PHE A 64 4.60 0.97 14.86
C PHE A 64 6.10 0.81 15.07
N ILE A 65 6.83 0.69 13.95
CA ILE A 65 8.27 0.89 13.95
C ILE A 65 8.54 2.40 14.19
N PRO A 66 9.53 2.79 15.01
CA PRO A 66 9.63 4.19 15.46
C PRO A 66 9.86 5.23 14.36
N TRP A 67 10.39 4.83 13.22
CA TRP A 67 10.69 5.69 12.07
C TRP A 67 9.79 5.41 10.87
N ASP A 68 8.61 4.85 11.13
CA ASP A 68 7.57 4.49 10.17
C ASP A 68 6.31 5.31 10.46
N ASP A 69 5.60 5.68 9.41
CA ASP A 69 4.51 6.66 9.46
C ASP A 69 3.34 6.33 8.53
N ASP A 70 3.21 5.06 8.13
CA ASP A 70 2.09 4.55 7.35
C ASP A 70 1.65 3.17 7.84
N ILE A 71 0.44 2.78 7.41
CA ILE A 71 -0.07 1.42 7.55
C ILE A 71 -0.23 0.78 6.17
N ASP A 72 0.37 -0.40 6.02
CA ASP A 72 0.26 -1.25 4.84
C ASP A 72 -0.61 -2.47 5.17
N ILE A 73 -1.61 -2.74 4.33
CA ILE A 73 -2.36 -3.99 4.35
C ILE A 73 -2.29 -4.70 3.00
N ALA A 74 -2.40 -6.02 3.01
CA ALA A 74 -2.38 -6.84 1.82
C ALA A 74 -3.54 -7.83 1.81
N LEU A 75 -4.04 -8.12 0.61
CA LEU A 75 -5.15 -9.04 0.37
C LEU A 75 -4.82 -9.95 -0.80
N LEU A 76 -5.34 -11.19 -0.78
CA LEU A 76 -5.33 -12.04 -1.97
C LEU A 76 -6.12 -11.36 -3.09
N ARG A 77 -5.71 -11.57 -4.34
CA ARG A 77 -6.25 -10.87 -5.52
C ARG A 77 -7.78 -10.78 -5.56
N GLU A 78 -8.48 -11.89 -5.30
CA GLU A 78 -9.95 -11.91 -5.35
C GLU A 78 -10.57 -11.01 -4.26
N ASP A 79 -10.02 -11.07 -3.04
CA ASP A 79 -10.43 -10.23 -1.91
C ASP A 79 -10.06 -8.76 -2.10
N TYR A 80 -8.89 -8.49 -2.70
CA TYR A 80 -8.46 -7.17 -3.09
C TYR A 80 -9.44 -6.52 -4.08
N GLU A 81 -9.80 -7.23 -5.17
CA GLU A 81 -10.76 -6.74 -6.16
C GLU A 81 -12.14 -6.50 -5.55
N LYS A 82 -12.57 -7.42 -4.67
CA LYS A 82 -13.83 -7.29 -3.92
C LYS A 82 -13.81 -6.06 -3.03
N LEU A 83 -12.76 -5.85 -2.24
CA LEU A 83 -12.61 -4.68 -1.37
C LEU A 83 -12.64 -3.37 -2.16
N MET A 84 -11.83 -3.28 -3.22
CA MET A 84 -11.78 -2.11 -4.11
C MET A 84 -13.14 -1.77 -4.73
N SER A 85 -14.00 -2.78 -4.94
CA SER A 85 -15.34 -2.58 -5.49
C SER A 85 -16.37 -2.06 -4.47
N VAL A 86 -16.22 -2.41 -3.18
CA VAL A 86 -17.21 -2.06 -2.14
C VAL A 86 -16.88 -0.76 -1.41
N LEU A 87 -15.58 -0.44 -1.23
CA LEU A 87 -15.13 0.74 -0.48
C LEU A 87 -15.81 2.04 -0.92
N PRO A 88 -15.95 2.37 -2.21
CA PRO A 88 -16.55 3.65 -2.63
C PRO A 88 -18.01 3.83 -2.20
N GLY A 89 -18.75 2.73 -1.99
CA GLY A 89 -20.16 2.77 -1.56
C GLY A 89 -20.36 2.68 -0.05
N GLU A 90 -19.34 2.25 0.68
CA GLU A 90 -19.42 1.93 2.11
C GLU A 90 -18.68 2.93 3.00
N LEU A 91 -17.61 3.56 2.48
CA LEU A 91 -16.86 4.53 3.25
C LEU A 91 -17.68 5.80 3.54
N PRO A 92 -17.47 6.43 4.72
CA PRO A 92 -18.11 7.69 5.04
C PRO A 92 -17.77 8.81 4.05
N ALA A 93 -18.67 9.79 3.93
CA ALA A 93 -18.42 10.98 3.13
C ALA A 93 -17.12 11.69 3.57
N GLY A 94 -16.31 12.10 2.58
CA GLY A 94 -15.02 12.76 2.78
C GLY A 94 -13.81 11.84 2.61
N TYR A 95 -14.00 10.51 2.65
CA TYR A 95 -12.93 9.56 2.37
C TYR A 95 -12.71 9.46 0.86
N ILE A 96 -11.48 9.15 0.47
CA ILE A 96 -11.06 8.99 -0.92
C ILE A 96 -10.52 7.60 -1.09
N VAL A 97 -11.02 6.89 -2.08
CA VAL A 97 -10.47 5.61 -2.52
C VAL A 97 -9.67 5.87 -3.79
N HIS A 98 -8.40 5.49 -3.76
CA HIS A 98 -7.56 5.41 -4.93
C HIS A 98 -7.58 3.97 -5.42
N ASN A 99 -8.24 3.72 -6.55
CA ASN A 99 -8.47 2.38 -7.08
C ASN A 99 -7.73 2.21 -8.42
N PRO A 100 -6.57 1.53 -8.44
CA PRO A 100 -5.79 1.34 -9.67
C PRO A 100 -6.50 0.47 -10.73
N LEU A 101 -7.60 -0.19 -10.36
CA LEU A 101 -8.42 -1.00 -11.27
C LEU A 101 -9.46 -0.17 -12.03
N ALA A 102 -9.74 1.06 -11.57
CA ALA A 102 -10.77 1.94 -12.13
C ALA A 102 -10.23 3.33 -12.53
N ASP A 103 -9.25 3.85 -11.80
CA ASP A 103 -8.74 5.21 -11.97
C ASP A 103 -7.87 5.33 -13.22
N ASP A 104 -8.04 6.44 -13.95
CA ASP A 104 -7.26 6.75 -15.15
C ASP A 104 -6.01 7.60 -14.85
N GLU A 105 -6.00 8.29 -13.71
CA GLU A 105 -4.99 9.27 -13.34
C GLU A 105 -4.04 8.75 -12.25
N ASN A 106 -4.49 7.82 -11.40
CA ASN A 106 -3.64 7.21 -10.39
C ASN A 106 -2.62 6.28 -11.08
N GLY A 107 -1.35 6.57 -10.86
CA GLY A 107 -0.25 5.80 -11.41
C GLY A 107 0.21 4.64 -10.54
N GLU A 108 -0.28 4.52 -9.32
CA GLU A 108 0.16 3.48 -8.40
C GLU A 108 -0.40 2.11 -8.77
N TYR A 109 0.37 1.06 -8.44
CA TYR A 109 -0.02 -0.31 -8.76
C TYR A 109 -1.03 -0.89 -7.76
N TRP A 110 -0.95 -0.41 -6.51
CA TRP A 110 -1.79 -0.77 -5.38
C TRP A 110 -2.88 0.28 -5.15
N GLY A 111 -3.89 -0.09 -4.36
CA GLY A 111 -4.96 0.81 -3.94
C GLY A 111 -4.60 1.51 -2.64
N SER A 112 -5.32 2.59 -2.33
CA SER A 112 -5.23 3.20 -1.01
C SER A 112 -6.53 3.89 -0.61
N VAL A 113 -6.70 4.09 0.69
CA VAL A 113 -7.79 4.90 1.24
C VAL A 113 -7.19 6.05 2.01
N VAL A 114 -7.63 7.27 1.71
CA VAL A 114 -7.23 8.48 2.43
C VAL A 114 -8.45 9.06 3.13
N ASN A 115 -8.28 9.51 4.37
CA ASN A 115 -9.39 9.99 5.19
C ASN A 115 -9.94 11.38 4.78
N SER A 116 -9.30 12.11 3.86
CA SER A 116 -9.69 13.46 3.38
C SER A 116 -8.90 13.87 2.13
N ASP A 117 -9.40 14.86 1.36
CA ASP A 117 -8.66 15.55 0.27
C ASP A 117 -7.87 16.77 0.76
N CYS A 118 -8.09 17.19 2.01
CA CYS A 118 -7.47 18.37 2.58
C CYS A 118 -7.24 18.25 4.08
N ILE A 119 -6.35 19.12 4.58
CA ILE A 119 -6.15 19.35 6.01
C ILE A 119 -7.43 19.92 6.61
N SER A 120 -7.86 19.38 7.75
CA SER A 120 -9.11 19.78 8.40
C SER A 120 -8.94 20.00 9.89
N ILE A 121 -9.38 21.17 10.36
CA ILE A 121 -9.44 21.55 11.77
C ILE A 121 -10.88 21.59 12.30
N GLU A 122 -11.83 21.01 11.56
CA GLU A 122 -13.22 20.91 12.02
C GLU A 122 -13.29 20.11 13.33
N PRO A 123 -13.98 20.61 14.38
CA PRO A 123 -13.97 19.97 15.69
C PRO A 123 -14.40 18.50 15.68
N GLY A 124 -15.42 18.15 14.89
CA GLY A 124 -15.87 16.76 14.75
C GLY A 124 -14.85 15.85 14.05
N ARG A 125 -14.11 16.40 13.08
CA ARG A 125 -13.05 15.68 12.37
C ARG A 125 -11.84 15.45 13.27
N LEU A 126 -11.41 16.46 14.00
CA LEU A 126 -10.34 16.33 15.00
C LEU A 126 -10.73 15.35 16.10
N GLN A 127 -11.99 15.36 16.55
CA GLN A 127 -12.45 14.38 17.53
C GLN A 127 -12.37 12.96 16.98
N LYS A 128 -12.86 12.71 15.75
CA LYS A 128 -12.83 11.37 15.14
C LYS A 128 -11.39 10.85 15.01
N PHE A 129 -10.46 11.71 14.62
CA PHE A 129 -9.07 11.32 14.34
C PHE A 129 -8.09 11.81 15.41
N HIS A 130 -8.52 11.80 16.67
CA HIS A 130 -7.64 11.91 17.83
C HIS A 130 -6.73 13.16 17.81
N GLY A 131 -7.27 14.28 17.35
CA GLY A 131 -6.58 15.56 17.24
C GLY A 131 -5.69 15.73 16.01
N CYS A 132 -5.60 14.74 15.12
CA CYS A 132 -4.84 14.83 13.88
C CYS A 132 -5.59 15.69 12.83
N PRO A 133 -5.01 16.82 12.38
CA PRO A 133 -5.61 17.64 11.32
C PRO A 133 -5.24 17.17 9.91
N PHE A 134 -4.27 16.25 9.80
CA PHE A 134 -3.65 15.86 8.54
C PHE A 134 -4.44 14.78 7.82
N MET A 135 -4.24 14.73 6.51
CA MET A 135 -4.63 13.58 5.70
C MET A 135 -3.73 12.41 6.08
N VAL A 136 -4.33 11.27 6.40
CA VAL A 136 -3.64 10.00 6.60
C VAL A 136 -4.21 8.96 5.64
N GLY A 137 -3.36 8.03 5.22
CA GLY A 137 -3.69 7.02 4.23
C GLY A 137 -3.33 5.61 4.70
N ILE A 138 -4.00 4.62 4.13
CA ILE A 138 -3.64 3.21 4.24
C ILE A 138 -3.45 2.66 2.84
N ASP A 139 -2.29 2.04 2.63
CA ASP A 139 -1.96 1.38 1.38
C ASP A 139 -2.46 -0.07 1.39
N ILE A 140 -3.01 -0.49 0.26
CA ILE A 140 -3.74 -1.75 0.10
C ILE A 140 -3.14 -2.51 -1.09
N TYR A 141 -2.32 -3.52 -0.80
CA TYR A 141 -1.57 -4.27 -1.79
C TYR A 141 -2.29 -5.54 -2.24
N PRO A 142 -2.34 -5.83 -3.55
CA PRO A 142 -2.74 -7.14 -4.03
C PRO A 142 -1.60 -8.16 -3.90
N LEU A 143 -1.96 -9.37 -3.47
CA LEU A 143 -1.12 -10.55 -3.48
C LEU A 143 -1.60 -11.50 -4.57
N ASP A 144 -0.68 -11.90 -5.44
CA ASP A 144 -0.96 -12.68 -6.64
C ASP A 144 -0.23 -14.02 -6.62
N PHE A 145 -0.87 -15.03 -7.21
CA PHE A 145 -0.25 -16.34 -7.41
C PHE A 145 0.88 -16.27 -8.43
N VAL A 146 1.91 -17.09 -8.21
CA VAL A 146 3.03 -17.25 -9.12
C VAL A 146 2.92 -18.61 -9.82
N PRO A 147 3.09 -18.70 -11.15
CA PRO A 147 2.93 -19.97 -11.87
C PRO A 147 3.94 -21.03 -11.42
N ARG A 148 3.52 -22.30 -11.32
CA ARG A 148 4.44 -23.44 -11.10
C ARG A 148 5.38 -23.68 -12.28
N ASP A 149 4.91 -23.46 -13.51
CA ASP A 149 5.73 -23.63 -14.70
C ASP A 149 6.69 -22.46 -14.85
N GLU A 150 8.00 -22.73 -14.78
CA GLU A 150 9.04 -21.71 -14.81
C GLU A 150 9.05 -20.89 -16.10
N LYS A 151 8.65 -21.50 -17.23
CA LYS A 151 8.57 -20.78 -18.50
C LYS A 151 7.40 -19.79 -18.48
N ALA A 152 6.23 -20.20 -17.98
CA ALA A 152 5.09 -19.32 -17.78
C ALA A 152 5.40 -18.21 -16.78
N LYS A 153 6.04 -18.54 -15.64
CA LYS A 153 6.52 -17.58 -14.64
C LYS A 153 7.37 -16.49 -15.27
N GLU A 154 8.39 -16.88 -16.05
CA GLU A 154 9.27 -15.92 -16.73
C GLU A 154 8.54 -15.11 -17.80
N GLU A 155 7.61 -15.70 -18.55
CA GLU A 155 6.81 -14.98 -19.55
C GLU A 155 5.95 -13.88 -18.91
N ILE A 156 5.25 -14.19 -17.81
CA ILE A 156 4.40 -13.21 -17.11
C ILE A 156 5.27 -12.13 -16.45
N LYS A 157 6.40 -12.50 -15.82
CA LYS A 157 7.37 -11.52 -15.29
C LYS A 157 7.85 -10.56 -16.37
N GLN A 158 8.20 -11.05 -17.55
CA GLN A 158 8.66 -10.19 -18.66
C GLN A 158 7.55 -9.28 -19.20
N LYS A 159 6.31 -9.77 -19.31
CA LYS A 159 5.17 -8.94 -19.71
C LYS A 159 4.89 -7.86 -18.67
N PHE A 160 4.85 -8.23 -17.40
CA PHE A 160 4.68 -7.29 -16.30
C PHE A 160 5.78 -6.24 -16.28
N HIS A 161 7.04 -6.66 -16.36
CA HIS A 161 8.20 -5.75 -16.38
C HIS A 161 8.12 -4.75 -17.53
N LEU A 162 7.75 -5.22 -18.73
CA LEU A 162 7.59 -4.36 -19.90
C LEU A 162 6.48 -3.31 -19.68
N VAL A 163 5.31 -3.73 -19.21
CA VAL A 163 4.18 -2.83 -18.96
C VAL A 163 4.49 -1.84 -17.83
N TRP A 164 5.04 -2.32 -16.71
CA TRP A 164 5.35 -1.48 -15.55
C TRP A 164 6.46 -0.47 -15.85
N THR A 165 7.51 -0.88 -16.56
CA THR A 165 8.56 0.05 -17.00
C THR A 165 8.01 1.11 -17.94
N THR A 166 7.16 0.72 -18.90
CA THR A 166 6.46 1.66 -19.79
C THR A 166 5.59 2.64 -19.00
N CYS A 167 4.86 2.16 -17.99
CA CYS A 167 4.05 2.98 -17.09
C CYS A 167 4.90 4.01 -16.34
N ARG A 168 6.01 3.57 -15.73
CA ARG A 168 6.94 4.46 -15.02
C ARG A 168 7.51 5.55 -15.92
N MET A 169 7.84 5.21 -17.17
CA MET A 169 8.25 6.21 -18.15
C MET A 169 7.10 7.17 -18.48
N ALA A 170 5.88 6.65 -18.69
CA ALA A 170 4.69 7.44 -18.98
C ALA A 170 4.41 8.52 -17.93
N LYS A 171 4.67 8.23 -16.64
CA LYS A 171 4.54 9.19 -15.52
C LYS A 171 5.50 10.37 -15.56
N ASN A 172 6.62 10.28 -16.30
CA ASN A 172 7.57 11.38 -16.43
C ASN A 172 7.15 12.30 -17.60
N PRO A 173 6.64 13.52 -17.37
CA PRO A 173 6.30 14.45 -18.45
C PRO A 173 7.54 15.08 -19.11
N ASP A 174 8.68 15.08 -18.41
CA ASP A 174 9.91 15.78 -18.81
C ASP A 174 10.93 14.84 -19.50
N ARG A 175 10.44 13.81 -20.21
CA ARG A 175 11.29 12.88 -20.97
C ARG A 175 12.12 13.65 -22.01
N SER A 176 13.42 13.37 -22.06
CA SER A 176 14.29 13.80 -23.14
C SER A 176 13.86 13.19 -24.49
N ALA A 177 14.37 13.72 -25.60
CA ALA A 177 14.05 13.19 -26.93
C ALA A 177 14.48 11.72 -27.11
N GLU A 178 15.52 11.27 -26.40
CA GLU A 178 15.96 9.87 -26.42
C GLU A 178 15.02 8.99 -25.60
N GLU A 179 14.67 9.40 -24.38
CA GLU A 179 13.70 8.68 -23.53
C GLU A 179 12.31 8.61 -24.17
N GLU A 180 11.89 9.66 -24.89
CA GLU A 180 10.63 9.63 -25.63
C GLU A 180 10.68 8.60 -26.75
N LYS A 181 11.80 8.48 -27.47
CA LYS A 181 11.96 7.43 -28.50
C LYS A 181 11.90 6.03 -27.87
N ASP A 182 12.58 5.81 -26.76
CA ASP A 182 12.57 4.54 -26.04
C ASP A 182 11.16 4.21 -25.50
N PHE A 183 10.47 5.21 -24.96
CA PHE A 183 9.08 5.08 -24.52
C PHE A 183 8.17 4.65 -25.67
N GLN A 184 8.30 5.25 -26.86
CA GLN A 184 7.51 4.87 -28.03
C GLN A 184 7.80 3.43 -28.50
N ILE A 185 9.05 2.97 -28.39
CA ILE A 185 9.42 1.58 -28.68
C ILE A 185 8.76 0.63 -27.67
N LEU A 186 8.90 0.92 -26.37
CA LEU A 186 8.34 0.10 -25.31
C LEU A 186 6.81 0.04 -25.37
N LEU A 187 6.14 1.17 -25.62
CA LEU A 187 4.69 1.21 -25.79
C LEU A 187 4.25 0.34 -26.97
N LYS A 188 4.99 0.34 -28.08
CA LYS A 188 4.66 -0.55 -29.21
C LYS A 188 4.86 -2.02 -28.87
N GLU A 189 5.90 -2.34 -28.12
CA GLU A 189 6.14 -3.70 -27.62
C GLU A 189 5.04 -4.14 -26.65
N VAL A 190 4.52 -3.25 -25.80
CA VAL A 190 3.36 -3.53 -24.93
C VAL A 190 2.15 -3.92 -25.78
N GLU A 191 1.80 -3.13 -26.80
CA GLU A 191 0.68 -3.44 -27.71
C GLU A 191 0.85 -4.82 -28.37
N ASN A 192 2.04 -5.10 -28.90
CA ASN A 192 2.33 -6.33 -29.61
C ASN A 192 2.31 -7.57 -28.69
N ARG A 193 2.97 -7.49 -27.52
CA ARG A 193 3.12 -8.64 -26.61
C ARG A 193 1.90 -8.91 -25.75
N CYS A 194 1.11 -7.88 -25.46
CA CYS A 194 -0.11 -8.00 -24.65
C CYS A 194 -1.38 -8.07 -25.52
N GLY A 195 -1.29 -7.85 -26.84
CA GLY A 195 -2.44 -7.92 -27.74
C GLY A 195 -3.47 -6.81 -27.50
N VAL A 196 -3.00 -5.64 -27.05
CA VAL A 196 -3.84 -4.48 -26.71
C VAL A 196 -3.58 -3.34 -27.68
N SER A 197 -4.53 -2.41 -27.78
CA SER A 197 -4.31 -1.11 -28.44
C SER A 197 -4.37 -0.03 -27.37
N LEU A 198 -3.29 0.75 -27.26
CA LEU A 198 -3.18 1.80 -26.27
C LEU A 198 -3.14 3.15 -26.98
N ASP A 199 -4.25 3.88 -26.93
CA ASP A 199 -4.25 5.26 -27.37
C ASP A 199 -3.33 6.10 -26.46
N LYS A 200 -2.67 7.10 -27.04
CA LYS A 200 -1.72 7.99 -26.35
C LYS A 200 -2.40 9.21 -25.72
N GLU A 201 -3.71 9.34 -25.88
CA GLU A 201 -4.52 10.37 -25.23
C GLU A 201 -4.62 10.16 -23.70
N ASN A 202 -5.31 11.07 -23.01
CA ASN A 202 -5.49 11.09 -21.56
C ASN A 202 -5.80 9.69 -20.97
N GLY A 203 -5.27 9.39 -19.79
CA GLY A 203 -5.49 8.12 -19.08
C GLY A 203 -4.57 6.95 -19.50
N LEU A 204 -3.49 7.21 -20.27
CA LEU A 204 -2.54 6.14 -20.65
C LEU A 204 -1.90 5.47 -19.42
N VAL A 205 -1.56 6.25 -18.39
CA VAL A 205 -1.00 5.75 -17.14
C VAL A 205 -1.96 4.75 -16.49
N GLY A 206 -3.22 5.13 -16.24
CA GLY A 206 -4.21 4.21 -15.67
C GLY A 206 -4.46 2.97 -16.53
N ARG A 207 -4.45 3.09 -17.87
CA ARG A 207 -4.54 1.91 -18.76
C ARG A 207 -3.36 0.95 -18.58
N LEU A 208 -2.14 1.47 -18.47
CA LEU A 208 -0.94 0.65 -18.24
C LEU A 208 -0.96 0.01 -16.84
N VAL A 209 -1.39 0.74 -15.80
CA VAL A 209 -1.58 0.21 -14.44
C VAL A 209 -2.60 -0.94 -14.42
N ARG A 210 -3.75 -0.75 -15.07
CA ARG A 210 -4.77 -1.80 -15.19
C ARG A 210 -4.26 -3.02 -15.93
N LEU A 211 -3.49 -2.81 -17.02
CA LEU A 211 -2.88 -3.92 -17.75
C LEU A 211 -1.86 -4.67 -16.90
N ALA A 212 -1.05 -3.98 -16.09
CA ALA A 212 -0.13 -4.62 -15.15
C ALA A 212 -0.87 -5.44 -14.10
N ASN A 213 -1.97 -4.92 -13.54
CA ASN A 213 -2.85 -5.66 -12.63
C ASN A 213 -3.47 -6.88 -13.30
N GLN A 214 -3.96 -6.77 -14.53
CA GLN A 214 -4.52 -7.90 -15.30
C GLN A 214 -3.49 -9.00 -15.57
N ILE A 215 -2.24 -8.63 -15.86
CA ILE A 215 -1.14 -9.59 -16.07
C ILE A 215 -0.87 -10.37 -14.78
N ALA A 216 -0.77 -9.69 -13.65
CA ALA A 216 -0.57 -10.34 -12.35
C ALA A 216 -1.75 -11.25 -11.97
N ALA A 217 -2.98 -10.75 -12.10
CA ALA A 217 -4.23 -11.47 -11.78
C ALA A 217 -4.57 -12.62 -12.75
N SER A 218 -3.78 -12.80 -13.82
CA SER A 218 -4.00 -13.86 -14.81
C SER A 218 -3.69 -15.26 -14.28
N VAL A 219 -2.88 -15.36 -13.22
CA VAL A 219 -2.50 -16.61 -12.57
C VAL A 219 -3.54 -16.97 -11.52
N LYS A 220 -4.15 -18.15 -11.64
CA LYS A 220 -5.14 -18.63 -10.68
C LYS A 220 -4.48 -19.45 -9.59
N GLU A 221 -5.18 -19.61 -8.47
CA GLU A 221 -4.75 -20.49 -7.37
C GLU A 221 -4.42 -21.91 -7.86
N THR A 222 -5.18 -22.41 -8.83
CA THR A 222 -4.93 -23.73 -9.41
C THR A 222 -3.60 -23.86 -10.14
N ASP A 223 -2.97 -22.73 -10.51
CA ASP A 223 -1.79 -22.67 -11.36
C ASP A 223 -0.49 -22.41 -10.57
N GLY A 224 -0.60 -22.08 -9.28
CA GLY A 224 0.52 -21.67 -8.43
C GLY A 224 0.42 -22.19 -6.99
N ASP A 225 1.57 -22.43 -6.36
CA ASP A 225 1.67 -22.76 -4.93
C ASP A 225 2.42 -21.68 -4.13
N GLU A 226 2.76 -20.58 -4.80
CA GLU A 226 3.52 -19.45 -4.27
C GLU A 226 2.72 -18.17 -4.49
N ILE A 227 2.83 -17.23 -3.55
CA ILE A 227 2.12 -15.94 -3.54
C ILE A 227 3.12 -14.82 -3.28
N GLY A 228 2.95 -13.68 -3.94
CA GLY A 228 3.71 -12.46 -3.63
C GLY A 228 3.07 -11.20 -4.20
N MET A 229 3.53 -10.05 -3.71
CA MET A 229 3.23 -8.75 -4.33
C MET A 229 3.97 -8.68 -5.66
N TYR A 230 3.26 -8.49 -6.78
CA TYR A 230 3.83 -8.82 -8.10
C TYR A 230 5.03 -7.95 -8.50
N ILE A 231 5.16 -6.73 -7.97
CA ILE A 231 6.38 -5.93 -8.15
C ILE A 231 7.58 -6.65 -7.51
N ASP A 232 7.44 -7.20 -6.30
CA ASP A 232 8.51 -7.98 -5.68
C ASP A 232 8.82 -9.25 -6.48
N VAL A 233 7.79 -9.96 -6.96
CA VAL A 233 7.95 -11.15 -7.83
C VAL A 233 8.75 -10.82 -9.09
N ALA A 234 8.47 -9.68 -9.71
CA ALA A 234 9.11 -9.25 -10.95
C ALA A 234 10.56 -8.79 -10.74
N TYR A 235 10.84 -8.06 -9.66
CA TYR A 235 12.10 -7.30 -9.51
C TYR A 235 13.05 -7.82 -8.44
N ARG A 236 12.62 -8.68 -7.50
CA ARG A 236 13.53 -9.32 -6.53
C ARG A 236 14.02 -10.68 -7.05
N PRO A 237 15.21 -11.15 -6.62
CA PRO A 237 15.69 -12.51 -6.92
C PRO A 237 14.73 -13.60 -6.46
N LYS A 238 14.10 -13.39 -5.29
CA LYS A 238 12.96 -14.15 -4.76
C LYS A 238 12.00 -13.15 -4.13
N GLY A 239 10.75 -13.13 -4.58
CA GLY A 239 9.74 -12.13 -4.20
C GLY A 239 8.37 -12.75 -3.89
N TYR A 240 8.38 -14.02 -3.51
CA TYR A 240 7.19 -14.82 -3.21
C TYR A 240 7.51 -15.84 -2.13
N VAL A 241 6.47 -16.24 -1.40
CA VAL A 241 6.48 -17.24 -0.32
C VAL A 241 5.49 -18.36 -0.64
N SER A 242 5.51 -19.45 0.11
CA SER A 242 4.47 -20.48 0.00
C SER A 242 3.08 -19.89 0.27
N LYS A 243 2.07 -20.29 -0.50
CA LYS A 243 0.67 -19.88 -0.27
C LYS A 243 0.16 -20.24 1.12
N GLU A 244 0.73 -21.28 1.73
CA GLU A 244 0.38 -21.73 3.09
C GLU A 244 0.68 -20.64 4.14
N CYS A 245 1.55 -19.67 3.85
CA CYS A 245 1.78 -18.53 4.73
C CYS A 245 0.51 -17.72 5.01
N PHE A 246 -0.43 -17.71 4.06
CA PHE A 246 -1.67 -16.95 4.10
C PHE A 246 -2.91 -17.83 4.40
N ALA A 247 -2.71 -19.12 4.72
CA ALA A 247 -3.82 -20.05 4.94
C ALA A 247 -4.58 -19.79 6.25
N GLU A 248 -3.88 -19.21 7.24
CA GLU A 248 -4.43 -18.89 8.56
C GLU A 248 -4.06 -17.45 8.95
N ILE A 249 -4.88 -16.86 9.83
CA ILE A 249 -4.69 -15.52 10.38
C ILE A 249 -4.37 -15.64 11.86
N ASP A 250 -3.24 -15.07 12.26
CA ASP A 250 -2.91 -14.79 13.65
C ASP A 250 -3.29 -13.35 13.99
N TRP A 251 -3.77 -13.12 15.22
CA TRP A 251 -4.07 -11.76 15.70
C TRP A 251 -2.98 -11.31 16.66
N MET A 252 -2.31 -10.21 16.31
CA MET A 252 -1.19 -9.68 17.09
C MET A 252 -1.49 -8.28 17.64
N PRO A 253 -0.99 -7.93 18.84
CA PRO A 253 -1.09 -6.57 19.33
C PRO A 253 -0.38 -5.57 18.41
N PHE A 254 -1.02 -4.44 18.20
CA PHE A 254 -0.47 -3.30 17.46
C PHE A 254 -0.92 -2.01 18.17
N GLU A 255 -0.03 -1.46 18.98
CA GLU A 255 -0.34 -0.40 19.95
C GLU A 255 -1.53 -0.78 20.85
N ASN A 256 -2.69 -0.15 20.67
CA ASN A 256 -3.92 -0.38 21.44
C ASN A 256 -4.98 -1.22 20.70
N ILE A 257 -4.68 -1.72 19.50
CA ILE A 257 -5.55 -2.60 18.72
C ILE A 257 -4.91 -3.97 18.52
N PHE A 258 -5.66 -4.89 17.92
CA PHE A 258 -5.12 -6.13 17.37
C PHE A 258 -5.25 -6.06 15.85
N VAL A 259 -4.27 -6.60 15.13
CA VAL A 259 -4.26 -6.63 13.67
C VAL A 259 -4.09 -8.05 13.15
N PRO A 260 -4.71 -8.38 12.00
CA PRO A 260 -4.55 -9.69 11.39
C PRO A 260 -3.18 -9.81 10.72
N VAL A 261 -2.47 -10.87 11.03
CA VAL A 261 -1.13 -11.21 10.53
C VAL A 261 -1.21 -12.58 9.85
N ALA A 262 -0.54 -12.73 8.70
CA ALA A 262 -0.47 -14.02 8.02
C ALA A 262 0.31 -15.03 8.90
N HIS A 263 -0.20 -16.25 9.07
CA HIS A 263 0.44 -17.24 9.96
C HIS A 263 1.92 -17.52 9.60
N GLY A 264 2.26 -17.50 8.31
CA GLY A 264 3.63 -17.62 7.82
C GLY A 264 4.46 -16.33 7.88
N TYR A 265 4.15 -15.39 8.79
CA TYR A 265 4.81 -14.08 8.87
C TYR A 265 6.34 -14.17 8.97
N ASP A 266 6.88 -15.22 9.60
CA ASP A 266 8.33 -15.39 9.73
C ASP A 266 9.01 -15.59 8.37
N GLU A 267 8.39 -16.38 7.47
CA GLU A 267 8.88 -16.58 6.10
C GLU A 267 8.78 -15.29 5.29
N ILE A 268 7.65 -14.57 5.42
CA ILE A 268 7.40 -13.29 4.75
C ILE A 268 8.43 -12.24 5.19
N LEU A 269 8.61 -12.05 6.50
CA LEU A 269 9.56 -11.06 7.03
C LEU A 269 11.01 -11.42 6.72
N THR A 270 11.37 -12.70 6.79
CA THR A 270 12.71 -13.18 6.38
C THR A 270 12.96 -12.93 4.89
N LEU A 271 11.96 -13.13 4.04
CA LEU A 271 12.06 -12.84 2.60
C LEU A 271 12.27 -11.35 2.34
N ILE A 272 11.51 -10.49 3.01
CA ILE A 272 11.48 -9.05 2.74
C ILE A 272 12.69 -8.34 3.34
N TYR A 273 13.04 -8.67 4.59
CA TYR A 273 14.00 -7.91 5.42
C TYR A 273 15.24 -8.72 5.85
N GLY A 274 15.27 -10.04 5.67
CA GLY A 274 16.37 -10.88 6.16
C GLY A 274 16.30 -11.07 7.66
N ASP A 275 17.36 -10.67 8.39
CA ASP A 275 17.38 -10.70 9.87
C ASP A 275 16.54 -9.57 10.46
N TYR A 276 15.23 -9.71 10.35
CA TYR A 276 14.27 -8.65 10.61
C TYR A 276 14.14 -8.28 12.09
N MET A 277 14.65 -9.11 13.00
CA MET A 277 14.63 -8.83 14.44
C MET A 277 15.68 -7.80 14.85
N GLU A 278 16.71 -7.57 14.03
CA GLU A 278 17.67 -6.48 14.23
C GLU A 278 17.06 -5.14 13.73
N PRO A 279 16.88 -4.12 14.59
CA PRO A 279 16.34 -2.84 14.16
C PRO A 279 17.32 -2.05 13.30
N VAL A 280 16.91 -1.68 12.08
CA VAL A 280 17.68 -0.83 11.16
C VAL A 280 16.94 0.47 10.92
N CYS A 281 17.47 1.57 11.48
CA CYS A 281 16.96 2.92 11.27
C CYS A 281 17.47 3.50 9.95
N GLY A 282 16.59 4.17 9.17
CA GLY A 282 16.97 4.82 7.91
C GLY A 282 16.82 3.94 6.66
N ALA A 283 16.19 2.76 6.80
CA ALA A 283 15.95 1.83 5.69
C ALA A 283 14.56 1.99 5.04
N GLN A 284 13.75 2.97 5.47
CA GLN A 284 12.45 3.25 4.88
C GLN A 284 12.56 3.75 3.43
N SER A 285 11.59 3.40 2.61
CA SER A 285 11.50 3.82 1.20
C SER A 285 10.75 5.14 0.99
N HIS A 286 10.20 5.72 2.05
CA HIS A 286 9.37 6.93 2.02
C HIS A 286 9.96 8.06 2.87
N ASN A 287 9.36 9.25 2.74
CA ASN A 287 9.84 10.47 3.39
C ASN A 287 9.21 10.63 4.77
N TYR A 288 9.92 10.21 5.81
CA TYR A 288 9.47 10.36 7.19
C TYR A 288 9.75 11.77 7.80
N PRO A 289 8.82 12.33 8.59
CA PRO A 289 7.42 11.98 8.68
C PRO A 289 6.59 12.73 7.61
N PHE A 290 5.59 12.07 7.05
CA PHE A 290 4.74 12.59 5.97
C PHE A 290 4.06 13.90 6.36
N TYR A 291 3.74 14.09 7.64
CA TYR A 291 2.97 15.24 8.13
C TYR A 291 3.75 16.55 7.96
N LYS A 292 5.08 16.54 7.80
CA LYS A 292 5.89 17.78 7.71
C LYS A 292 5.43 18.67 6.56
N ALA A 293 5.20 18.10 5.39
CA ALA A 293 4.72 18.87 4.22
C ALA A 293 3.33 19.47 4.49
N GLN A 294 2.44 18.70 5.11
CA GLN A 294 1.10 19.16 5.47
C GLN A 294 1.12 20.23 6.57
N LEU A 295 2.04 20.13 7.53
CA LEU A 295 2.23 21.13 8.57
C LEU A 295 2.67 22.48 7.99
N GLU A 296 3.51 22.48 6.96
CA GLU A 296 3.87 23.70 6.22
C GLU A 296 2.67 24.32 5.51
N MET A 297 1.84 23.49 4.85
CA MET A 297 0.59 23.95 4.23
C MET A 297 -0.36 24.55 5.26
N LEU A 298 -0.55 23.90 6.42
CA LEU A 298 -1.40 24.41 7.50
C LEU A 298 -0.89 25.74 8.04
N ARG A 299 0.43 25.90 8.23
CA ARG A 299 1.03 27.18 8.66
C ARG A 299 0.77 28.29 7.66
N GLN A 300 0.83 28.01 6.36
CA GLN A 300 0.50 28.98 5.32
C GLN A 300 -0.97 29.39 5.40
N MET A 301 -1.90 28.43 5.57
CA MET A 301 -3.33 28.73 5.71
C MET A 301 -3.60 29.65 6.89
N VAL A 302 -2.99 29.40 8.06
CA VAL A 302 -3.20 30.21 9.26
C VAL A 302 -2.58 31.61 9.15
N ASN A 303 -1.43 31.76 8.49
CA ASN A 303 -0.77 33.06 8.30
C ASN A 303 -1.51 34.00 7.32
N HIS A 304 -2.53 33.51 6.62
CA HIS A 304 -3.38 34.30 5.73
C HIS A 304 -4.67 34.82 6.40
N PHE A 305 -4.87 34.54 7.70
CA PHE A 305 -5.94 35.10 8.54
C PHE A 305 -5.39 36.10 9.57
#